data_AF-A0A1H3N8H2-F1
#
_entry.id   AF-A0A1H3N8H2-F1
#
_cell.length_a   1.000
_cell.length_b   1.000
_cell.length_c   1.000
_cell.angle_alpha   90.00
_cell.angle_beta   90.00
_cell.angle_gamma   90.00
#
_symmetry.space_group_name_H-M   'P 1'
#
loop_
_entity.id
_entity.type
_entity.pdbx_description
1 polymer ?
#
loop_
_entity_poly.entity_id
_entity_poly.type
_entity_poly.pdbx_seq_one_letter_code
_entity_poly.pdbx_strand_id
1 'polypeptide(L)'
;MFSKNPSPQCVGREALDYREPVDPSSQRPHHKLSIDIVRSALFACDESCNPAQVSYYPDIESMATRQRESKIWSQGEIFVFSRSEDCFLIAKQVAPSSCEFLVVTHDGCKDVLTAYRFRQEELVATLKGYIQ
;
A
#
# COMPACT_ATOMS: atom_id res chain seq x y z
N MET A 1 62.86 14.20 42.55
CA MET A 1 63.05 15.21 41.48
C MET A 1 63.04 14.43 40.18
N PHE A 2 62.08 14.50 39.26
CA PHE A 2 61.32 15.62 38.71
C PHE A 2 59.81 15.31 38.63
N SER A 3 59.06 16.37 38.34
CA SER A 3 57.62 16.58 38.52
C SER A 3 56.85 16.49 37.20
N LYS A 4 55.58 16.03 37.24
CA LYS A 4 54.36 16.56 36.57
C LYS A 4 53.42 15.49 35.93
N ASN A 5 52.25 15.36 36.57
CA ASN A 5 50.86 14.99 36.15
C ASN A 5 50.44 15.16 34.67
N PRO A 6 49.19 14.81 34.26
CA PRO A 6 48.33 13.65 34.57
C PRO A 6 47.64 13.04 33.30
N SER A 7 46.77 12.04 33.52
CA SER A 7 45.89 11.25 32.65
C SER A 7 45.33 11.87 31.34
N PRO A 8 44.97 11.00 30.37
CA PRO A 8 43.70 11.10 29.65
C PRO A 8 42.92 9.77 29.71
N GLN A 9 41.79 9.74 30.42
CA GLN A 9 40.43 9.86 29.87
C GLN A 9 39.98 8.63 29.05
N CYS A 10 39.04 7.88 29.66
CA CYS A 10 38.19 6.90 29.01
C CYS A 10 37.52 7.53 27.78
N VAL A 11 37.82 7.03 26.59
CA VAL A 11 37.04 7.37 25.39
C VAL A 11 36.06 6.23 25.18
N GLY A 12 34.81 6.48 25.56
CA GLY A 12 33.68 5.67 25.17
C GLY A 12 33.64 5.59 23.64
N ARG A 13 33.69 4.36 23.10
CA ARG A 13 33.41 4.12 21.69
C ARG A 13 31.90 4.16 21.52
N GLU A 14 31.37 5.36 21.26
CA GLU A 14 30.06 5.51 20.67
C GLU A 14 30.07 4.82 19.30
N ALA A 15 29.29 3.76 19.17
CA ALA A 15 28.95 3.17 17.88
C ALA A 15 28.08 4.20 17.14
N LEU A 16 28.71 5.00 16.27
CA LEU A 16 28.00 5.81 15.30
C LEU A 16 27.34 4.85 14.31
N ASP A 17 26.05 4.67 14.53
CA ASP A 17 25.07 4.05 13.64
C ASP A 17 25.15 4.77 12.29
N TYR A 18 25.87 4.16 11.33
CA TYR A 18 25.85 4.59 9.94
C TYR A 18 24.46 4.30 9.38
N ARG A 19 23.52 5.22 9.59
CA ARG A 19 22.32 5.28 8.76
C ARG A 19 22.78 5.55 7.34
N GLU A 20 22.73 4.53 6.49
CA GLU A 20 22.94 4.70 5.06
C GLU A 20 22.00 5.80 4.55
N PRO A 21 22.50 6.76 3.74
CA PRO A 21 21.64 7.73 3.08
C PRO A 21 20.72 6.96 2.13
N VAL A 22 19.44 6.89 2.45
CA VAL A 22 18.42 6.36 1.56
C VAL A 22 18.37 7.29 0.35
N ASP A 23 18.83 6.81 -0.80
CA ASP A 23 18.81 7.55 -2.06
C ASP A 23 17.35 7.89 -2.42
N PRO A 24 16.95 9.18 -2.45
CA PRO A 24 15.59 9.58 -2.77
C PRO A 24 15.19 9.22 -4.22
N SER A 25 16.14 8.82 -5.07
CA SER A 25 15.90 8.35 -6.44
C SER A 25 15.49 6.88 -6.54
N SER A 26 15.46 6.13 -5.44
CA SER A 26 14.98 4.72 -5.41
C SER A 26 13.45 4.59 -5.50
N GLN A 27 12.72 5.69 -5.62
CA GLN A 27 11.29 5.66 -5.93
C GLN A 27 11.11 5.18 -7.37
N ARG A 28 10.95 3.86 -7.54
CA ARG A 28 10.54 3.28 -8.82
C ARG A 28 9.29 4.05 -9.30
N PRO A 29 9.24 4.47 -10.57
CA PRO A 29 8.05 5.10 -11.11
C PRO A 29 6.86 4.15 -10.88
N HIS A 30 5.79 4.67 -10.28
CA HIS A 30 4.58 3.90 -10.05
C HIS A 30 4.01 3.46 -11.40
N HIS A 31 3.70 2.18 -11.54
CA HIS A 31 3.10 1.67 -12.76
C HIS A 31 1.61 1.99 -12.72
N LYS A 32 1.14 2.78 -13.69
CA LYS A 32 -0.30 3.00 -13.89
C LYS A 32 -0.86 1.86 -14.72
N LEU A 33 -1.58 0.95 -14.06
CA LEU A 33 -2.26 -0.16 -14.71
C LEU A 33 -3.22 0.36 -15.80
N SER A 34 -3.25 -0.31 -16.95
CA SER A 34 -4.15 0.10 -18.02
C SER A 34 -5.62 -0.15 -17.62
N ILE A 35 -6.51 0.72 -18.09
CA ILE A 35 -7.95 0.59 -17.78
C ILE A 35 -8.54 -0.72 -18.34
N ASP A 36 -7.98 -1.25 -19.41
CA ASP A 36 -8.46 -2.49 -20.03
C ASP A 36 -8.11 -3.72 -19.18
N ILE A 37 -6.96 -3.69 -18.49
CA ILE A 37 -6.63 -4.73 -17.49
C ILE A 37 -7.58 -4.62 -16.29
N VAL A 38 -7.84 -3.41 -15.79
CA VAL A 38 -8.81 -3.20 -14.68
C VAL A 38 -10.18 -3.74 -15.05
N ARG A 39 -10.68 -3.41 -16.24
CA ARG A 39 -11.96 -3.92 -16.77
C ARG A 39 -11.97 -5.44 -16.86
N SER A 40 -10.92 -6.03 -17.43
CA SER A 40 -10.83 -7.48 -17.64
C SER A 40 -10.79 -8.24 -16.32
N ALA A 41 -10.00 -7.76 -15.35
CA ALA A 41 -9.88 -8.37 -14.03
C ALA A 41 -11.20 -8.32 -13.25
N LEU A 42 -11.90 -7.18 -13.28
CA LEU A 42 -13.22 -7.06 -12.65
C LEU A 42 -14.27 -7.91 -13.38
N PHE A 43 -14.26 -7.94 -14.70
CA PHE A 43 -15.19 -8.75 -15.49
C PHE A 43 -15.04 -10.25 -15.22
N ALA A 44 -13.80 -10.75 -15.05
CA ALA A 44 -13.54 -12.14 -14.67
C ALA A 44 -14.07 -12.51 -13.27
N CYS A 45 -14.40 -11.51 -12.47
CA CYS A 45 -15.00 -11.61 -11.14
C CYS A 45 -16.50 -11.26 -11.12
N ASP A 46 -17.16 -11.27 -12.29
CA ASP A 46 -18.57 -10.89 -12.48
C ASP A 46 -18.89 -9.43 -12.06
N GLU A 47 -17.87 -8.57 -12.04
CA GLU A 47 -18.01 -7.16 -11.67
C GLU A 47 -17.83 -6.22 -12.87
N SER A 48 -18.69 -5.20 -12.95
CA SER A 48 -18.57 -4.15 -13.96
C SER A 48 -17.48 -3.13 -13.61
N CYS A 49 -16.92 -2.44 -14.60
CA CYS A 49 -15.96 -1.37 -14.38
C CYS A 49 -16.45 -0.08 -15.04
N ASN A 50 -16.75 0.94 -14.22
CA ASN A 50 -17.00 2.30 -14.69
C ASN A 50 -15.69 3.10 -14.59
N PRO A 51 -15.06 3.50 -15.72
CA PRO A 51 -13.78 4.22 -15.70
C PRO A 51 -13.82 5.53 -14.93
N ALA A 52 -14.99 6.17 -14.83
CA ALA A 52 -15.15 7.43 -14.09
C ALA A 52 -15.05 7.25 -12.56
N GLN A 53 -15.10 6.01 -12.06
CA GLN A 53 -15.01 5.66 -10.64
C GLN A 53 -13.67 5.02 -10.27
N VAL A 54 -12.68 5.07 -11.17
CA VAL A 54 -11.36 4.45 -10.95
C VAL A 54 -10.37 5.49 -10.45
N SER A 55 -9.86 5.27 -9.24
CA SER A 55 -8.79 6.05 -8.63
C SER A 55 -7.50 5.21 -8.55
N TYR A 56 -6.40 5.78 -9.01
CA TYR A 56 -5.07 5.15 -8.98
C TYR A 56 -4.23 5.71 -7.84
N TYR A 57 -3.57 4.83 -7.10
CA TYR A 57 -2.76 5.17 -5.95
C TYR A 57 -1.29 4.80 -6.16
N PRO A 58 -0.34 5.63 -5.70
CA PRO A 58 1.08 5.38 -5.86
C PRO A 58 1.61 4.25 -4.95
N ASP A 59 0.93 3.99 -3.83
CA ASP A 59 1.28 2.98 -2.84
C ASP A 59 0.05 2.43 -2.10
N ILE A 60 0.22 1.27 -1.47
CA ILE A 60 -0.86 0.58 -0.75
C ILE A 60 -1.27 1.38 0.50
N GLU A 61 -0.34 2.06 1.14
CA GLU A 61 -0.56 2.85 2.34
C GLU A 61 -1.56 3.99 2.09
N SER A 62 -1.37 4.73 1.00
CA SER A 62 -2.23 5.81 0.54
C SER A 62 -3.60 5.28 0.13
N MET A 63 -3.63 4.16 -0.60
CA MET A 63 -4.88 3.48 -0.98
C MET A 63 -5.67 3.03 0.26
N ALA A 64 -5.03 2.36 1.22
CA ALA A 64 -5.63 1.86 2.45
C ALA A 64 -6.12 3.00 3.35
N THR A 65 -5.33 4.08 3.45
CA THR A 65 -5.74 5.31 4.15
C THR A 65 -7.04 5.83 3.55
N ARG A 66 -7.07 5.98 2.23
CA ARG A 66 -8.26 6.49 1.53
C ARG A 66 -9.46 5.56 1.70
N GLN A 67 -9.31 4.24 1.54
CA GLN A 67 -10.40 3.30 1.77
C GLN A 67 -11.04 3.44 3.15
N ARG A 68 -10.23 3.71 4.19
CA ARG A 68 -10.68 3.86 5.58
C ARG A 68 -11.26 5.24 5.91
N GLU A 69 -10.97 6.27 5.12
CA GLU A 69 -11.47 7.64 5.36
C GLU A 69 -12.99 7.75 5.29
N SER A 70 -13.65 6.86 4.56
CA SER A 70 -15.11 6.82 4.47
C SER A 70 -15.65 5.42 4.73
N LYS A 71 -16.78 5.38 5.42
CA LYS A 71 -17.60 4.18 5.57
C LYS A 71 -18.59 4.01 4.41
N ILE A 72 -18.81 5.04 3.60
CA ILE A 72 -19.88 5.02 2.60
C ILE A 72 -19.31 5.54 1.28
N TRP A 73 -18.43 4.75 0.68
CA TRP A 73 -18.06 4.97 -0.71
C TRP A 73 -19.23 4.67 -1.63
N SER A 74 -19.30 5.35 -2.76
CA SER A 74 -20.31 5.08 -3.79
C SER A 74 -20.21 3.62 -4.26
N GLN A 75 -21.36 3.01 -4.59
CA GLN A 75 -21.37 1.69 -5.22
C GLN A 75 -20.49 1.72 -6.48
N GLY A 76 -19.57 0.77 -6.58
CA GLY A 76 -18.68 0.64 -7.72
C GLY A 76 -17.48 1.58 -7.72
N GLU A 77 -17.18 2.28 -6.61
CA GLU A 77 -15.91 2.98 -6.44
C GLU A 77 -14.74 1.99 -6.51
N ILE A 78 -13.71 2.28 -7.33
CA ILE A 78 -12.60 1.38 -7.62
C ILE A 78 -11.28 2.01 -7.24
N PHE A 79 -10.50 1.29 -6.44
CA PHE A 79 -9.19 1.69 -5.94
C PHE A 79 -8.13 0.78 -6.57
N VAL A 80 -7.12 1.35 -7.21
CA VAL A 80 -6.11 0.59 -7.94
C VAL A 80 -4.72 0.95 -7.46
N PHE A 81 -3.96 -0.08 -7.10
CA PHE A 81 -2.51 -0.02 -6.92
C PHE A 81 -1.85 -1.02 -7.88
N SER A 82 -0.70 -0.66 -8.47
CA SER A 82 0.05 -1.57 -9.33
C SER A 82 1.55 -1.27 -9.32
N ARG A 83 2.35 -2.34 -9.40
CA ARG A 83 3.78 -2.31 -9.71
C ARG A 83 4.07 -2.72 -11.15
N SER A 84 3.18 -3.53 -11.74
CA SER A 84 3.22 -4.04 -13.10
C SER A 84 1.87 -4.66 -13.47
N GLU A 85 1.71 -5.09 -14.73
CA GLU A 85 0.49 -5.73 -15.23
C GLU A 85 0.16 -7.07 -14.55
N ASP A 86 1.16 -7.73 -13.99
CA ASP A 86 1.08 -9.00 -13.25
C ASP A 86 1.20 -8.81 -11.72
N CYS A 87 1.42 -7.59 -11.24
CA CYS A 87 1.48 -7.28 -9.81
C CYS A 87 0.63 -6.05 -9.52
N PHE A 88 -0.67 -6.28 -9.32
CA PHE A 88 -1.65 -5.25 -9.00
C PHE A 88 -2.67 -5.69 -7.96
N LEU A 89 -3.29 -4.69 -7.34
CA LEU A 89 -4.43 -4.85 -6.46
C LEU A 89 -5.54 -3.88 -6.91
N ILE A 90 -6.73 -4.43 -7.12
CA ILE A 90 -7.96 -3.68 -7.36
C ILE A 90 -8.89 -3.94 -6.18
N ALA A 91 -9.42 -2.88 -5.58
CA ALA A 91 -10.46 -2.99 -4.57
C ALA A 91 -11.70 -2.23 -5.04
N LYS A 92 -12.84 -2.91 -5.19
CA LYS A 92 -14.09 -2.32 -5.65
C LYS A 92 -15.13 -2.32 -4.53
N GLN A 93 -15.74 -1.17 -4.27
CA GLN A 93 -16.87 -1.06 -3.34
C GLN A 93 -18.09 -1.79 -3.91
N VAL A 94 -18.46 -2.93 -3.32
CA VAL A 94 -19.57 -3.79 -3.79
C VAL A 94 -20.82 -3.67 -2.91
N ALA A 95 -20.69 -3.22 -1.67
CA ALA A 95 -21.85 -2.94 -0.82
C ALA A 95 -21.60 -1.74 0.13
N PRO A 96 -22.03 -0.51 -0.24
CA PRO A 96 -21.85 0.71 0.54
C PRO A 96 -22.42 0.67 1.95
N SER A 97 -23.53 -0.05 2.16
CA SER A 97 -24.19 -0.16 3.47
C SER A 97 -23.38 -0.98 4.48
N SER A 98 -22.66 -2.01 4.02
CA SER A 98 -21.77 -2.86 4.81
C SER A 98 -20.29 -2.46 4.67
N CYS A 99 -19.98 -1.50 3.79
CA CYS A 99 -18.65 -0.99 3.47
C CYS A 99 -17.70 -2.08 2.94
N GLU A 100 -18.25 -2.98 2.12
CA GLU A 100 -17.52 -4.14 1.60
C GLU A 100 -16.79 -3.83 0.29
N PHE A 101 -15.54 -4.24 0.23
CA PHE A 101 -14.65 -4.12 -0.91
C PHE A 101 -14.27 -5.49 -1.43
N LEU A 102 -14.63 -5.79 -2.68
CA LEU A 102 -14.09 -6.93 -3.39
C LEU A 102 -12.64 -6.64 -3.75
N VAL A 103 -11.72 -7.53 -3.35
CA VAL A 103 -10.30 -7.45 -3.66
C VAL A 103 -9.97 -8.42 -4.79
N VAL A 104 -9.35 -7.90 -5.84
CA VAL A 104 -8.99 -8.60 -7.07
C VAL A 104 -7.50 -8.37 -7.36
N THR A 105 -6.80 -9.43 -7.76
CA THR A 105 -5.41 -9.37 -8.23
C THR A 105 -5.28 -10.03 -9.60
N HIS A 106 -4.06 -10.21 -10.09
CA HIS A 106 -3.78 -10.90 -11.36
C HIS A 106 -4.28 -12.36 -11.38
N ASP A 107 -4.37 -13.00 -10.21
CA ASP A 107 -4.90 -14.36 -10.05
C ASP A 107 -6.45 -14.40 -9.95
N GLY A 108 -7.12 -13.25 -10.00
CA GLY A 108 -8.56 -13.12 -9.84
C GLY A 108 -9.00 -12.68 -8.44
N CYS A 109 -10.23 -13.04 -8.07
CA CYS A 109 -10.87 -12.66 -6.82
C CYS A 109 -10.16 -13.29 -5.61
N LYS A 110 -9.78 -12.46 -4.64
CA LYS A 110 -9.09 -12.92 -3.42
C LYS A 110 -9.98 -12.90 -2.19
N ASP A 111 -10.69 -11.80 -1.95
CA ASP A 111 -11.43 -11.61 -0.70
C ASP A 111 -12.49 -10.49 -0.79
N VAL A 112 -13.36 -10.41 0.20
CA VAL A 112 -14.27 -9.28 0.44
C VAL A 112 -13.99 -8.69 1.82
N LEU A 113 -13.50 -7.45 1.85
CA LEU A 113 -13.04 -6.80 3.07
C LEU A 113 -13.94 -5.64 3.49
N THR A 114 -14.13 -5.48 4.80
CA THR A 114 -14.69 -4.25 5.38
C THR A 114 -13.57 -3.35 5.89
N ALA A 115 -13.01 -2.50 5.03
CA ALA A 115 -11.76 -1.76 5.28
C ALA A 115 -11.72 -1.00 6.63
N TYR A 116 -12.81 -0.35 7.04
CA TYR A 116 -12.85 0.43 8.29
C TYR A 116 -12.80 -0.43 9.56
N ARG A 117 -13.02 -1.75 9.48
CA ARG A 117 -12.93 -2.68 10.62
C ARG A 117 -11.49 -3.07 10.95
N PHE A 118 -10.55 -2.83 10.05
CA PHE A 118 -9.13 -3.04 10.28
C PHE A 118 -8.49 -1.82 10.95
N ARG A 119 -7.46 -2.04 11.77
CA ARG A 119 -6.47 -0.98 12.03
C ARG A 119 -5.70 -0.66 10.73
N GLN A 120 -5.14 0.54 10.64
CA GLN A 120 -4.44 0.97 9.41
C GLN A 120 -3.35 -0.02 9.00
N GLU A 121 -2.48 -0.39 9.95
CA GLU A 121 -1.35 -1.29 9.72
C GLU A 121 -1.82 -2.70 9.34
N GLU A 122 -2.90 -3.18 9.96
CA GLU A 122 -3.50 -4.49 9.65
C GLU A 122 -4.07 -4.51 8.22
N LEU A 123 -4.75 -3.45 7.78
CA LEU A 123 -5.25 -3.34 6.41
C LEU A 123 -4.09 -3.32 5.40
N VAL A 124 -3.06 -2.49 5.66
CA VAL A 124 -1.88 -2.41 4.78
C VAL A 124 -1.18 -3.76 4.67
N ALA A 125 -0.98 -4.45 5.80
CA ALA A 125 -0.37 -5.79 5.81
C ALA A 125 -1.21 -6.80 5.02
N THR A 126 -2.52 -6.78 5.21
CA THR A 126 -3.48 -7.64 4.50
C THR A 126 -3.41 -7.40 2.98
N LEU A 127 -3.52 -6.14 2.55
CA LEU A 127 -3.47 -5.77 1.13
C LEU A 127 -2.12 -6.11 0.48
N LYS A 128 -1.01 -5.90 1.20
CA LYS A 128 0.32 -6.32 0.73
C LYS A 128 0.40 -7.83 0.55
N GLY A 129 -0.19 -8.61 1.46
CA GLY A 129 -0.20 -10.07 1.39
C GLY A 129 -0.84 -10.65 0.13
N TYR A 130 -1.76 -9.92 -0.52
CA TYR A 130 -2.41 -10.39 -1.76
C TYR A 130 -1.56 -10.28 -3.02
N ILE A 131 -0.48 -9.49 -2.98
CA ILE A 131 0.37 -9.21 -4.13
C ILE A 131 1.86 -9.46 -3.87
N GLN A 132 2.16 -10.23 -2.81
CA GLN A 132 3.50 -10.72 -2.52
C GLN A 132 3.92 -11.81 -3.52
#